data_AF-B7TJI1-F1
#
_entry.id   AF-B7TJI1-F1
#
_cell.length_a   1.000
_cell.length_b   1.000
_cell.length_c   1.000
_cell.angle_alpha   90.00
_cell.angle_beta   90.00
_cell.angle_gamma   90.00
#
_symmetry.space_group_name_H-M   'P 1'
#
loop_
_entity.id
_entity.type
_entity.pdbx_description
1 polymer ?
#
loop_
_entity_poly.entity_id
_entity_poly.type
_entity_poly.pdbx_seq_one_letter_code
_entity_poly.pdbx_strand_id
1 'polypeptide(L)'
;VKRFIGRKGGEVSDETKQVPYKVLEGGDRNVKIFSSHAGKEFAPEEISSQVLRKLVADASKFLNDKVEKAVITVPAYFNDSQRQATKDAGKIAGLDVLRIINEPTAASLAYGFDKKANESILVFDLGG
;
A
#
# COMPACT_ATOMS: atom_id res chain seq x y z
N VAL A 1 7.76 -0.87 5.16
CA VAL A 1 7.31 -1.86 4.14
C VAL A 1 6.78 -1.23 2.86
N LYS A 2 5.87 -0.23 2.90
CA LYS A 2 5.36 0.44 1.68
C LYS A 2 6.48 0.95 0.74
N ARG A 3 7.61 1.41 1.28
CA ARG A 3 8.81 1.80 0.51
C ARG A 3 9.46 0.69 -0.34
N PHE A 4 9.10 -0.58 -0.11
CA PHE A 4 9.65 -1.75 -0.79
C PHE A 4 8.65 -2.45 -1.71
N ILE A 5 7.36 -2.11 -1.64
CA ILE A 5 6.30 -2.81 -2.39
C ILE A 5 6.50 -2.63 -3.90
N GLY A 6 6.46 -3.74 -4.65
CA GLY A 6 6.64 -3.76 -6.12
C GLY A 6 7.99 -3.24 -6.64
N ARG A 7 9.01 -3.11 -5.78
CA ARG A 7 10.37 -2.71 -6.15
C ARG A 7 11.30 -3.90 -6.33
N LYS A 8 12.37 -3.67 -7.11
CA LYS A 8 13.46 -4.63 -7.29
C LYS A 8 14.57 -4.42 -6.26
N GLY A 9 15.32 -5.47 -5.93
CA GLY A 9 16.40 -5.40 -4.93
C GLY A 9 17.45 -4.34 -5.26
N GLY A 10 17.86 -4.25 -6.53
CA GLY A 10 18.78 -3.21 -7.02
C GLY A 10 18.28 -1.76 -6.90
N GLU A 11 16.98 -1.53 -6.66
CA GLU A 11 16.41 -0.19 -6.57
C GLU A 11 16.39 0.36 -5.13
N VAL A 12 16.61 -0.48 -4.10
CA VAL A 12 16.32 -0.15 -2.69
C VAL A 12 17.56 -0.05 -1.80
N SER A 13 18.74 0.14 -2.39
CA SER A 13 20.03 0.05 -1.69
C SER A 13 20.19 1.01 -0.51
N ASP A 14 19.55 2.18 -0.54
CA ASP A 14 19.62 3.14 0.56
C ASP A 14 18.54 2.91 1.60
N GLU A 15 17.34 2.52 1.19
CA GLU A 15 16.24 2.19 2.09
C GLU A 15 16.54 0.95 2.93
N THR A 16 17.31 -0.01 2.41
CA THR A 16 17.74 -1.18 3.18
C THR A 16 18.64 -0.82 4.36
N LYS A 17 19.41 0.28 4.28
CA LYS A 17 20.28 0.76 5.37
C LYS A 17 19.50 1.46 6.49
N GLN A 18 18.27 1.89 6.21
CA GLN A 18 17.43 2.68 7.12
C GLN A 18 16.50 1.80 7.97
N VAL A 19 16.52 0.48 7.80
CA VAL A 19 15.59 -0.45 8.45
C VAL A 19 16.32 -1.49 9.29
N PRO A 20 15.75 -1.90 10.44
CA PRO A 20 16.38 -2.87 11.34
C PRO A 20 16.16 -4.33 10.90
N TYR A 21 15.31 -4.57 9.89
CA TYR A 21 15.01 -5.91 9.37
C TYR A 21 15.78 -6.19 8.09
N LYS A 22 16.06 -7.47 7.84
CA LYS A 22 16.82 -7.90 6.67
C LYS A 22 15.94 -7.84 5.42
N VAL A 23 16.40 -7.08 4.45
CA VAL A 23 15.82 -6.98 3.11
C VAL A 23 16.70 -7.77 2.14
N LEU A 24 16.07 -8.58 1.29
CA LEU A 24 16.71 -9.53 0.38
C LEU A 24 16.19 -9.29 -1.04
N GLU A 25 16.94 -9.77 -2.03
CA GLU A 25 16.47 -9.89 -3.41
C GLU A 25 16.02 -11.35 -3.63
N GLY A 26 14.76 -11.53 -4.05
CA GLY A 26 14.21 -12.83 -4.41
C GLY A 26 14.68 -13.30 -5.79
N GLY A 27 14.41 -14.55 -6.14
CA GLY A 27 14.80 -15.12 -7.44
C GLY A 27 14.18 -14.43 -8.67
N ASP A 28 13.08 -13.72 -8.49
CA ASP A 28 12.41 -12.87 -9.48
C ASP A 28 12.95 -11.42 -9.54
N ARG A 29 14.01 -11.14 -8.76
CA ARG A 29 14.62 -9.83 -8.50
C ARG A 29 13.74 -8.88 -7.67
N ASN A 30 12.57 -9.31 -7.21
CA ASN A 30 11.73 -8.49 -6.35
C ASN A 30 12.26 -8.49 -4.92
N VAL A 31 11.96 -7.42 -4.19
CA VAL A 31 12.32 -7.33 -2.77
C VAL A 31 11.60 -8.40 -1.96
N LYS A 32 12.32 -9.05 -1.04
CA LYS A 32 11.81 -9.90 0.02
C LYS A 32 12.25 -9.35 1.38
N ILE A 33 11.44 -9.56 2.40
CA ILE A 33 11.73 -9.18 3.79
C ILE A 33 11.81 -10.45 4.62
N PHE A 34 12.96 -10.69 5.25
CA PHE A 34 13.15 -11.84 6.12
C PHE A 34 12.68 -11.52 7.54
N SER A 35 11.76 -12.33 8.05
CA SER A 35 11.34 -12.30 9.45
C SER A 35 12.13 -13.33 10.24
N SER A 36 12.98 -12.85 11.14
CA SER A 36 13.72 -13.72 12.06
C SER A 36 12.78 -14.48 13.01
N HIS A 37 11.67 -13.87 13.41
CA HIS A 37 10.69 -14.51 14.30
C HIS A 37 9.94 -15.65 13.61
N ALA A 38 9.54 -15.46 12.35
CA ALA A 38 8.83 -16.49 11.58
C ALA A 38 9.77 -17.47 10.85
N GLY A 39 11.09 -17.22 10.86
CA GLY A 39 12.09 -18.01 10.15
C GLY A 39 11.88 -18.08 8.64
N LYS A 40 11.23 -17.06 8.04
CA LYS A 40 10.85 -17.09 6.62
C LYS A 40 10.86 -15.71 5.96
N GLU A 41 10.90 -15.75 4.64
CA GLU A 41 10.84 -14.59 3.77
C GLU A 41 9.40 -14.27 3.38
N PHE A 42 9.10 -12.98 3.28
CA PHE A 42 7.81 -12.47 2.84
C PHE A 42 7.99 -11.47 1.72
N ALA A 43 7.07 -11.48 0.78
CA ALA A 43 6.90 -10.35 -0.13
C ALA A 43 6.35 -9.12 0.62
N PRO A 44 6.71 -7.89 0.24
CA PRO A 44 6.18 -6.67 0.86
C PRO A 44 4.64 -6.59 0.84
N GLU A 45 3.99 -7.10 -0.20
CA GLU A 45 2.54 -7.18 -0.34
C GLU A 45 1.90 -8.14 0.68
N GLU A 46 2.57 -9.25 1.04
CA GLU A 46 2.09 -10.16 2.09
C GLU A 46 2.09 -9.46 3.46
N ILE A 47 3.13 -8.69 3.77
CA ILE A 47 3.19 -7.93 5.01
C ILE A 47 2.16 -6.80 5.00
N SER A 48 2.03 -6.09 3.87
CA SER A 48 1.04 -5.02 3.70
C SER A 48 -0.40 -5.54 3.85
N SER A 49 -0.66 -6.78 3.41
CA SER A 49 -1.97 -7.43 3.57
C SER A 49 -2.37 -7.60 5.04
N GLN A 50 -1.42 -7.74 5.96
CA GLN A 50 -1.73 -7.85 7.40
C GLN A 50 -2.30 -6.55 7.95
N VAL A 51 -1.76 -5.41 7.50
CA VAL A 51 -2.29 -4.08 7.85
C VAL A 51 -3.70 -3.94 7.29
N LEU A 52 -3.92 -4.32 6.03
CA LEU A 52 -5.25 -4.27 5.41
C LEU A 52 -6.26 -5.17 6.13
N ARG A 53 -5.91 -6.40 6.49
CA ARG A 53 -6.79 -7.28 7.28
C ARG A 53 -7.22 -6.66 8.60
N LYS A 54 -6.31 -5.99 9.30
CA LYS A 54 -6.63 -5.29 10.55
C LYS A 54 -7.62 -4.15 10.31
N LEU A 55 -7.37 -3.31 9.30
CA LEU A 55 -8.26 -2.19 8.95
C LEU A 55 -9.66 -2.67 8.55
N VAL A 56 -9.74 -3.76 7.79
CA VAL A 56 -11.01 -4.39 7.38
C VAL A 56 -11.76 -4.96 8.58
N ALA A 57 -11.05 -5.62 9.49
CA ALA A 57 -11.66 -6.14 10.72
C ALA A 57 -12.23 -5.01 11.59
N ASP A 58 -11.51 -3.90 11.71
CA ASP A 58 -11.96 -2.73 12.45
C ASP A 58 -13.19 -2.09 11.80
N ALA A 59 -13.16 -1.88 10.48
CA ALA A 59 -14.29 -1.35 9.72
C ALA A 59 -15.52 -2.27 9.80
N SER A 60 -15.32 -3.58 9.67
CA SER A 60 -16.40 -4.57 9.79
C SER A 60 -17.03 -4.55 11.17
N LYS A 61 -16.22 -4.46 12.22
CA LYS A 61 -16.70 -4.33 13.60
C LYS A 61 -17.50 -3.04 13.81
N PHE A 62 -17.03 -1.93 13.26
CA PHE A 62 -17.71 -0.64 13.37
C PHE A 62 -19.07 -0.64 12.66
N LEU A 63 -19.14 -1.24 11.47
CA LEU A 63 -20.37 -1.33 10.68
C LEU A 63 -21.32 -2.44 11.15
N ASN A 64 -20.83 -3.36 11.99
CA ASN A 64 -21.51 -4.60 12.36
C ASN A 64 -21.92 -5.42 11.11
N ASP A 65 -21.07 -5.41 10.09
CA ASP A 65 -21.26 -6.10 8.81
C ASP A 65 -19.90 -6.45 8.17
N LYS A 66 -19.88 -7.35 7.19
CA LYS A 66 -18.67 -7.75 6.48
C LYS A 66 -18.24 -6.69 5.46
N VAL A 67 -16.97 -6.30 5.50
CA VAL A 67 -16.35 -5.47 4.46
C VAL A 67 -15.57 -6.35 3.48
N GLU A 68 -16.08 -6.47 2.26
CA GLU A 68 -15.51 -7.35 1.22
C GLU A 68 -14.85 -6.57 0.07
N LYS A 69 -15.17 -5.29 -0.09
CA LYS A 69 -14.75 -4.45 -1.22
C LYS A 69 -14.05 -3.19 -0.73
N ALA A 70 -13.02 -2.77 -1.46
CA ALA A 70 -12.27 -1.56 -1.09
C ALA A 70 -11.74 -0.78 -2.29
N VAL A 71 -11.57 0.52 -2.08
CA VAL A 71 -10.68 1.39 -2.86
C VAL A 71 -9.43 1.62 -2.03
N ILE A 72 -8.25 1.44 -2.63
CA ILE A 72 -6.97 1.57 -1.92
C ILE A 72 -6.17 2.71 -2.55
N THR A 73 -5.58 3.56 -1.73
CA THR A 73 -4.75 4.69 -2.17
C THR A 73 -3.30 4.28 -2.44
N VAL A 74 -2.64 4.96 -3.36
CA VAL A 74 -1.19 4.83 -3.63
C VAL A 74 -0.57 6.21 -3.91
N PRO A 75 0.74 6.39 -3.68
CA PRO A 75 1.42 7.62 -4.09
C PRO A 75 1.27 7.87 -5.58
N ALA A 76 1.13 9.14 -5.98
CA ALA A 76 0.90 9.49 -7.39
C ALA A 76 2.04 9.02 -8.32
N TYR A 77 3.27 8.99 -7.79
CA TYR A 77 4.48 8.57 -8.49
C TYR A 77 4.69 7.05 -8.55
N PHE A 78 3.77 6.23 -8.00
CA PHE A 78 3.88 4.78 -8.10
C PHE A 78 3.77 4.31 -9.55
N ASN A 79 4.72 3.46 -9.96
CA ASN A 79 4.69 2.78 -11.24
C ASN A 79 3.72 1.58 -11.25
N ASP A 80 3.56 0.94 -12.40
CA ASP A 80 2.61 -0.16 -12.58
C ASP A 80 2.90 -1.37 -11.67
N SER A 81 4.16 -1.71 -11.46
CA SER A 81 4.56 -2.82 -10.57
C SER A 81 4.14 -2.54 -9.12
N GLN A 82 4.36 -1.32 -8.63
CA GLN A 82 4.00 -0.93 -7.26
C GLN A 82 2.48 -0.85 -7.07
N ARG A 83 1.74 -0.38 -8.09
CA ARG A 83 0.28 -0.39 -8.11
C ARG A 83 -0.28 -1.80 -8.09
N GLN A 84 0.27 -2.69 -8.92
CA GLN A 84 -0.15 -4.08 -8.99
C GLN A 84 0.12 -4.81 -7.67
N ALA A 85 1.31 -4.66 -7.09
CA ALA A 85 1.64 -5.24 -5.79
C ALA A 85 0.74 -4.70 -4.65
N THR A 86 0.35 -3.42 -4.70
CA THR A 86 -0.63 -2.87 -3.74
C THR A 86 -2.02 -3.48 -3.92
N LYS A 87 -2.45 -3.68 -5.17
CA LYS A 87 -3.72 -4.37 -5.47
C LYS A 87 -3.69 -5.81 -4.98
N ASP A 88 -2.56 -6.50 -5.16
CA ASP A 88 -2.39 -7.89 -4.73
C ASP A 88 -2.33 -7.99 -3.19
N ALA A 89 -1.75 -7.01 -2.49
CA ALA A 89 -1.86 -6.92 -1.03
C ALA A 89 -3.34 -6.88 -0.57
N GLY A 90 -4.19 -6.14 -1.30
CA GLY A 90 -5.63 -6.12 -1.05
C GLY A 90 -6.31 -7.47 -1.29
N LYS A 91 -6.00 -8.14 -2.40
CA LYS A 91 -6.52 -9.49 -2.67
C LYS A 91 -6.09 -10.51 -1.62
N ILE A 92 -4.82 -10.49 -1.21
CA ILE A 92 -4.28 -11.36 -0.16
C ILE A 92 -5.02 -11.09 1.17
N ALA A 93 -5.39 -9.84 1.43
CA ALA A 93 -6.19 -9.46 2.59
C ALA A 93 -7.67 -9.91 2.52
N GLY A 94 -8.12 -10.50 1.40
CA GLY A 94 -9.49 -10.95 1.20
C GLY A 94 -10.43 -9.87 0.66
N LEU A 95 -9.88 -8.81 0.05
CA LEU A 95 -10.66 -7.72 -0.53
C LEU A 95 -10.77 -7.83 -2.05
N ASP A 96 -11.96 -7.56 -2.57
CA ASP A 96 -12.16 -7.16 -3.95
C ASP A 96 -11.78 -5.68 -4.12
N VAL A 97 -10.60 -5.45 -4.71
CA VAL A 97 -10.04 -4.11 -4.90
C VAL A 97 -10.64 -3.48 -6.15
N LEU A 98 -11.68 -2.67 -5.93
CA LEU A 98 -12.45 -2.01 -6.97
C LEU A 98 -11.64 -0.96 -7.73
N ARG A 99 -10.78 -0.23 -7.02
CA ARG A 99 -9.95 0.83 -7.61
C ARG A 99 -8.68 1.05 -6.79
N ILE A 100 -7.60 1.33 -7.52
CA ILE A 100 -6.41 1.98 -6.97
C ILE A 100 -6.50 3.45 -7.35
N ILE A 101 -6.45 4.34 -6.37
CA ILE A 101 -6.54 5.79 -6.59
C ILE A 101 -5.27 6.48 -6.09
N ASN A 102 -4.87 7.57 -6.75
CA ASN A 102 -3.73 8.36 -6.29
C ASN A 102 -4.11 9.10 -5.00
N GLU A 103 -3.22 9.11 -4.02
CA GLU A 103 -3.37 9.85 -2.76
C GLU A 103 -3.78 11.33 -2.95
N PRO A 104 -3.08 12.14 -3.78
CA PRO A 104 -3.50 13.53 -3.96
C PRO A 104 -4.85 13.66 -4.68
N THR A 105 -5.25 12.69 -5.50
CA THR A 105 -6.58 12.67 -6.12
C THR A 105 -7.66 12.32 -5.10
N ALA A 106 -7.39 11.39 -4.18
CA ALA A 106 -8.30 11.11 -3.08
C ALA A 106 -8.46 12.33 -2.15
N ALA A 107 -7.36 13.03 -1.87
CA ALA A 107 -7.36 14.27 -1.09
C ALA A 107 -8.14 15.39 -1.79
N SER A 108 -7.97 15.56 -3.11
CA SER A 108 -8.72 16.57 -3.88
C SER A 108 -10.22 16.26 -3.92
N LEU A 109 -10.61 14.98 -4.05
CA LEU A 109 -12.00 14.55 -3.98
C LEU A 109 -12.62 14.84 -2.60
N ALA A 110 -11.88 14.56 -1.51
CA ALA A 110 -12.35 14.85 -0.16
C ALA A 110 -12.51 16.35 0.08
N TYR A 111 -11.53 17.16 -0.35
CA TYR A 111 -11.60 18.62 -0.27
C TYR A 111 -12.79 19.20 -1.07
N GLY A 112 -13.08 18.63 -2.23
CA GLY A 112 -14.14 19.09 -3.14
C GLY A 112 -15.54 18.55 -2.85
N PHE A 113 -15.72 17.59 -1.93
CA PHE A 113 -16.97 16.85 -1.76
C PHE A 113 -18.21 17.75 -1.54
N ASP A 114 -18.07 18.80 -0.73
CA ASP A 114 -19.14 19.77 -0.45
C ASP A 114 -18.95 21.12 -1.15
N LYS A 115 -17.92 21.26 -2.00
CA LYS A 115 -17.61 22.51 -2.69
C LYS A 115 -18.26 22.55 -4.07
N LYS A 116 -18.95 23.66 -4.37
CA LYS A 116 -19.57 23.92 -5.69
C LYS A 116 -18.78 24.89 -6.56
N ALA A 117 -17.59 25.29 -6.11
CA ALA A 117 -16.74 26.24 -6.82
C ALA A 117 -15.78 25.51 -7.78
N ASN A 118 -15.64 26.04 -8.99
CA ASN A 118 -14.54 25.65 -9.88
C ASN A 118 -13.29 26.41 -9.46
N GLU A 119 -12.32 25.71 -8.89
CA GLU A 119 -11.08 26.28 -8.39
C GLU A 119 -9.87 25.40 -8.72
N SER A 120 -8.71 26.02 -8.85
CA SER A 120 -7.44 25.32 -8.97
C SER A 120 -6.84 25.13 -7.57
N ILE A 121 -6.44 23.91 -7.25
CA ILE A 121 -5.85 23.57 -5.96
C ILE A 121 -4.49 22.91 -6.13
N LEU A 122 -3.61 23.15 -5.15
CA LEU A 122 -2.35 22.45 -5.00
C LEU A 122 -2.47 21.49 -3.82
N VAL A 123 -2.36 20.20 -4.09
CA VAL A 123 -2.24 19.19 -3.02
C VAL A 123 -0.75 18.90 -2.83
N PHE A 124 -0.23 19.29 -1.68
CA PHE A 124 1.12 18.97 -1.25
C PHE A 124 1.06 17.87 -0.17
N ASP A 125 1.41 16.65 -0.56
CA ASP A 125 1.36 15.46 0.31
C ASP A 125 2.79 15.02 0.68
N LEU A 126 3.12 15.12 1.96
CA LEU A 126 4.45 14.82 2.50
C LEU A 126 4.32 13.73 3.57
N GLY A 127 4.37 12.49 3.11
CA GLY A 127 4.28 11.28 3.93
C GLY A 127 5.59 10.86 4.62
N GLY A 128 5.55 9.70 5.29
CA GLY A 128 6.68 9.10 6.03
C GLY A 128 7.57 8.14 5.26
#